data_AF-A0A7J4MV56-F1
#
_entry.id   AF-A0A7J4MV56-F1
#
_cell.length_a   1.000
_cell.length_b   1.000
_cell.length_c   1.000
_cell.angle_alpha   90.00
_cell.angle_beta   90.00
_cell.angle_gamma   90.00
#
_symmetry.space_group_name_H-M   'P 1'
#
loop_
_entity.id
_entity.type
_entity.pdbx_description
1 polymer ?
#
loop_
_entity_poly.entity_id
_entity_poly.type
_entity_poly.pdbx_seq_one_letter_code
_entity_poly.pdbx_strand_id
1 'polypeptide(L)'
;MRIQWFGHSAFEITSSDTRILLDPFISNNPVCSTAVEEFEPDVICVTHGHADHLGDAMEIAERTGALLIANHELSVFFSRQGLESTGMNIGGTISIDGIGIRMVDAKHSSDIDFTEEVTSGGSACGFIIETPEGRVYHAGDTGLFSDMRDVIGEIYRP
;
A
#
# COMPACT_ATOMS: atom_id res chain seq x y z
N MET A 1 8.10 -4.55 16.07
CA MET A 1 7.33 -4.76 14.84
C MET A 1 6.38 -5.95 15.01
N ARG A 2 5.09 -5.72 14.77
CA ARG A 2 4.05 -6.75 14.65
C ARG A 2 3.51 -6.69 13.23
N ILE A 3 3.29 -7.85 12.61
CA ILE A 3 2.69 -7.97 11.28
C ILE A 3 1.43 -8.82 11.43
N GLN A 4 0.31 -8.31 10.93
CA GLN A 4 -0.96 -9.02 10.91
C GLN A 4 -1.46 -9.13 9.48
N TRP A 5 -1.88 -10.32 9.09
CA TRP A 5 -2.48 -10.60 7.80
C TRP A 5 -4.00 -10.70 7.94
N PHE A 6 -4.72 -10.04 7.04
CA PHE A 6 -6.18 -9.99 7.05
C PHE A 6 -6.81 -10.73 5.86
N GLY A 7 -6.00 -11.39 5.03
CA GLY A 7 -6.46 -12.07 3.83
C GLY A 7 -6.04 -11.36 2.55
N HIS A 8 -5.92 -12.11 1.45
CA HIS A 8 -5.45 -11.58 0.16
C HIS A 8 -4.13 -10.80 0.34
N SER A 9 -4.06 -9.56 -0.11
CA SER A 9 -2.93 -8.62 0.06
C SER A 9 -3.05 -7.69 1.27
N ALA A 10 -4.09 -7.80 2.09
CA ALA A 10 -4.29 -6.90 3.23
C ALA A 10 -3.38 -7.26 4.42
N PHE A 11 -2.45 -6.36 4.75
CA PHE A 11 -1.54 -6.49 5.91
C PHE A 11 -1.52 -5.21 6.74
N GLU A 12 -1.47 -5.35 8.06
CA GLU A 12 -1.11 -4.24 8.96
C GLU A 12 0.25 -4.50 9.58
N ILE A 13 1.12 -3.50 9.51
CA ILE A 13 2.43 -3.49 10.17
C ILE A 13 2.38 -2.42 11.26
N THR A 14 2.62 -2.84 12.50
CA THR A 14 2.76 -1.93 13.64
C THR A 14 4.22 -1.88 14.08
N SER A 15 4.78 -0.68 14.14
CA SER A 15 6.12 -0.42 14.67
C SER A 15 6.06 0.79 15.60
N SER A 16 6.56 0.64 16.83
CA SER A 16 6.26 1.59 17.91
C SER A 16 4.75 1.80 18.03
N ASP A 17 4.27 3.04 17.93
CA ASP A 17 2.84 3.39 17.97
C ASP A 17 2.25 3.64 16.57
N THR A 18 3.05 3.56 15.50
CA THR A 18 2.59 3.82 14.12
C THR A 18 2.07 2.54 13.46
N ARG A 19 0.88 2.63 12.87
CA ARG A 19 0.19 1.55 12.15
C ARG A 19 0.13 1.86 10.66
N ILE A 20 0.69 0.95 9.87
CA ILE A 20 0.72 1.03 8.40
C ILE A 20 -0.15 -0.10 7.85
N LEU A 21 -1.22 0.26 7.15
CA LEU A 21 -2.12 -0.69 6.50
C LEU A 21 -1.79 -0.74 5.01
N LEU A 22 -1.52 -1.93 4.49
CA LEU A 22 -1.17 -2.20 3.10
C LEU A 22 -2.35 -2.86 2.40
N ASP A 23 -2.69 -2.37 1.20
CA ASP A 23 -3.71 -2.90 0.29
C ASP A 23 -4.99 -3.39 0.99
N PRO A 24 -5.78 -2.49 1.62
CA PRO A 24 -6.89 -2.86 2.50
C PRO A 24 -8.14 -3.31 1.73
N PHE A 25 -8.06 -4.44 1.04
CA PHE A 25 -9.22 -5.16 0.54
C PHE A 25 -9.88 -5.94 1.68
N ILE A 26 -10.95 -5.37 2.25
CA ILE A 26 -11.61 -5.86 3.46
C ILE A 26 -13.04 -6.29 3.18
N SER A 27 -13.93 -5.39 2.76
CA SER A 27 -15.38 -5.64 2.70
C SER A 27 -15.77 -6.81 1.81
N ASN A 28 -15.06 -6.97 0.69
CA ASN A 28 -15.32 -8.02 -0.29
C ASN A 28 -14.31 -9.18 -0.19
N ASN A 29 -13.47 -9.18 0.83
CA ASN A 29 -12.46 -10.20 1.04
C ASN A 29 -13.06 -11.41 1.78
N PRO A 30 -13.20 -12.57 1.13
CA PRO A 30 -13.94 -13.71 1.68
C PRO A 30 -13.26 -14.36 2.89
N VAL A 31 -12.00 -14.03 3.17
CA VAL A 31 -11.24 -14.57 4.29
C VAL A 31 -10.97 -13.52 5.39
N CYS A 32 -11.33 -12.26 5.15
CA CYS A 32 -11.24 -11.22 6.17
C CYS A 32 -12.48 -11.29 7.07
N SER A 33 -12.25 -11.42 8.38
CA SER A 33 -13.32 -11.44 9.38
C SER A 33 -13.40 -10.16 10.23
N THR A 34 -12.52 -9.19 9.99
CA THR A 34 -12.45 -7.92 10.72
C THR A 34 -13.29 -6.89 9.98
N ALA A 35 -14.15 -6.16 10.69
CA ALA A 35 -14.97 -5.12 10.07
C ALA A 35 -14.11 -3.90 9.67
N VAL A 36 -14.48 -3.20 8.59
CA VAL A 36 -13.76 -2.02 8.08
C VAL A 36 -13.60 -0.94 9.17
N GLU A 37 -14.59 -0.83 10.05
CA GLU A 37 -14.63 0.15 11.13
C GLU A 37 -13.66 -0.16 12.28
N GLU A 38 -13.05 -1.35 12.31
CA GLU A 38 -12.07 -1.72 13.35
C GLU A 38 -10.63 -1.29 12.99
N PHE A 39 -10.38 -0.88 11.74
CA PHE A 39 -9.06 -0.45 11.29
C PHE A 39 -8.80 1.00 11.71
N GLU A 40 -7.71 1.28 12.44
CA GLU A 40 -7.32 2.65 12.81
C GLU A 40 -5.85 2.87 12.44
N PRO A 41 -5.49 2.86 11.14
CA PRO A 41 -4.12 3.09 10.70
C PRO A 41 -3.76 4.58 10.73
N ASP A 42 -2.47 4.88 10.86
CA ASP A 42 -1.94 6.23 10.66
C ASP A 42 -1.62 6.48 9.18
N VAL A 43 -1.23 5.40 8.47
CA VAL A 43 -0.83 5.42 7.06
C VAL A 43 -1.45 4.24 6.33
N ILE A 44 -1.94 4.49 5.12
CA ILE A 44 -2.43 3.46 4.21
C ILE A 44 -1.58 3.46 2.95
N CYS A 45 -0.98 2.33 2.60
CA CYS A 45 -0.16 2.16 1.40
C CYS A 45 -0.92 1.31 0.37
N VAL A 46 -1.11 1.85 -0.83
CA VAL A 46 -1.79 1.16 -1.95
C VAL A 46 -0.81 0.89 -3.07
N THR A 47 -0.64 -0.38 -3.43
CA THR A 47 0.35 -0.84 -4.40
C THR A 47 -0.04 -0.52 -5.84
N HIS A 48 -1.33 -0.63 -6.18
CA HIS A 48 -1.85 -0.39 -7.52
C HIS A 48 -3.38 -0.20 -7.51
N GLY A 49 -3.95 0.17 -8.66
CA GLY A 49 -5.32 0.66 -8.79
C GLY A 49 -6.46 -0.37 -8.76
N HIS A 50 -6.17 -1.68 -8.80
CA HIS A 50 -7.23 -2.68 -8.88
C HIS A 50 -8.06 -2.74 -7.59
N ALA A 51 -9.34 -3.06 -7.72
CA ALA A 51 -10.31 -3.08 -6.62
C ALA A 51 -9.93 -4.01 -5.47
N ASP A 52 -9.25 -5.12 -5.73
CA ASP A 52 -8.82 -6.09 -4.73
C ASP A 52 -7.50 -5.72 -4.02
N HIS A 53 -6.95 -4.54 -4.29
CA HIS A 53 -5.84 -3.95 -3.54
C HIS A 53 -6.18 -2.57 -2.98
N LEU A 54 -6.74 -1.68 -3.78
CA LEU A 54 -7.21 -0.38 -3.31
C LEU A 54 -8.32 -0.56 -2.27
N GLY A 55 -9.27 -1.47 -2.54
CA GLY A 55 -10.27 -1.93 -1.58
C GLY A 55 -10.98 -0.78 -0.85
N ASP A 56 -10.97 -0.87 0.48
CA ASP A 56 -11.64 0.05 1.39
C ASP A 56 -10.73 1.21 1.83
N ALA A 57 -9.59 1.43 1.15
CA ALA A 57 -8.59 2.44 1.54
C ALA A 57 -9.17 3.85 1.68
N MET A 58 -10.05 4.25 0.75
CA MET A 58 -10.66 5.59 0.76
C MET A 58 -11.63 5.75 1.94
N GLU A 59 -12.45 4.74 2.23
CA GLU A 59 -13.39 4.76 3.35
C GLU A 59 -12.65 4.81 4.70
N ILE A 60 -11.60 3.99 4.84
CA ILE A 60 -10.78 3.97 6.06
C ILE A 60 -10.07 5.32 6.22
N ALA A 61 -9.48 5.88 5.15
CA ALA A 61 -8.79 7.17 5.20
C ALA A 61 -9.74 8.32 5.55
N GLU A 62 -10.95 8.36 4.97
CA GLU A 62 -11.94 9.40 5.27
C GLU A 62 -12.34 9.39 6.75
N ARG A 63 -12.54 8.20 7.33
CA ARG A 63 -12.94 8.04 8.73
C ARG A 63 -11.83 8.37 9.72
N THR A 64 -10.61 7.92 9.43
CA THR A 64 -9.48 7.95 10.39
C THR A 64 -8.58 9.15 10.22
N GLY A 65 -8.59 9.79 9.04
CA GLY A 65 -7.60 10.79 8.66
C GLY A 65 -6.23 10.21 8.30
N ALA A 66 -6.14 8.89 8.08
CA ALA A 66 -4.90 8.23 7.70
C ALA A 66 -4.34 8.80 6.40
N LEU A 67 -3.01 8.97 6.34
CA LEU A 67 -2.34 9.43 5.14
C LEU A 67 -2.31 8.30 4.09
N LEU A 68 -2.87 8.56 2.90
CA LEU A 68 -2.76 7.64 1.76
C LEU A 68 -1.42 7.83 1.05
N ILE A 69 -0.68 6.73 0.86
CA ILE A 69 0.57 6.68 0.11
C ILE A 69 0.40 5.73 -1.07
N ALA A 70 0.65 6.25 -2.26
CA ALA A 70 0.59 5.48 -3.50
C ALA A 70 1.50 6.13 -4.56
N ASN A 71 1.47 5.62 -5.79
CA ASN A 71 2.11 6.30 -6.91
C ASN A 71 1.45 7.67 -7.18
N HIS A 72 2.08 8.48 -8.04
CA HIS A 72 1.61 9.84 -8.33
C HIS A 72 0.16 9.86 -8.83
N GLU A 73 -0.19 9.01 -9.79
CA GLU A 73 -1.51 8.97 -10.40
C GLU A 73 -2.62 8.61 -9.39
N LEU A 74 -2.40 7.60 -8.55
CA LEU A 74 -3.32 7.22 -7.48
C LEU A 74 -3.44 8.32 -6.42
N SER A 75 -2.33 8.98 -6.05
CA SER A 75 -2.40 10.11 -5.11
C SER A 75 -3.25 11.26 -5.66
N VAL A 76 -3.11 11.58 -6.96
CA VAL A 76 -3.96 12.59 -7.62
C VAL A 76 -5.43 12.15 -7.62
N PHE A 77 -5.70 10.87 -7.85
CA PHE A 77 -7.04 10.31 -7.75
C PHE A 77 -7.62 10.49 -6.33
N PHE A 78 -6.89 10.09 -5.28
CA PHE A 78 -7.32 10.26 -3.89
C PHE A 78 -7.55 11.72 -3.51
N SER A 79 -6.63 12.62 -3.86
CA SER A 79 -6.79 14.05 -3.57
C SER A 79 -7.97 14.69 -4.28
N ARG A 80 -8.38 14.19 -5.47
CA ARG A 80 -9.62 14.63 -6.13
C ARG A 80 -10.88 14.20 -5.39
N GLN A 81 -10.82 13.12 -4.61
CA GLN A 81 -11.88 12.72 -3.69
C GLN A 81 -11.85 13.49 -2.36
N GLY A 82 -10.91 14.42 -2.18
CA GLY A 82 -10.77 15.22 -0.96
C GLY A 82 -9.96 14.55 0.14
N LEU A 83 -9.27 13.43 -0.15
CA LEU A 83 -8.49 12.67 0.82
C LEU A 83 -7.05 13.19 0.89
N GLU A 84 -6.48 13.18 2.09
CA GLU A 84 -5.06 13.49 2.29
C GLU A 84 -4.21 12.35 1.73
N SER A 85 -3.33 12.68 0.77
CA SER A 85 -2.48 11.70 0.14
C SER A 85 -1.10 12.27 -0.20
N THR A 86 -0.10 11.40 -0.24
CA THR A 86 1.23 11.72 -0.74
C THR A 86 1.60 10.78 -1.88
N GLY A 87 1.84 11.37 -3.05
CA GLY A 87 2.32 10.65 -4.23
C GLY A 87 3.81 10.35 -4.17
N MET A 88 4.16 9.14 -4.58
CA MET A 88 5.54 8.68 -4.79
C MET A 88 5.74 8.20 -6.22
N ASN A 89 6.95 7.78 -6.54
CA ASN A 89 7.24 7.00 -7.75
C ASN A 89 8.30 5.94 -7.43
N ILE A 90 8.50 5.00 -8.35
CA ILE A 90 9.38 3.84 -8.19
C ILE A 90 10.79 4.28 -7.79
N GLY A 91 11.32 3.68 -6.72
CA GLY A 91 12.62 3.99 -6.12
C GLY A 91 12.60 5.11 -5.07
N GLY A 92 11.48 5.84 -4.95
CA GLY A 92 11.30 6.88 -3.94
C GLY A 92 11.17 6.30 -2.52
N THR A 93 11.47 7.13 -1.51
CA THR A 93 11.27 6.78 -0.09
C THR A 93 10.71 7.99 0.65
N ILE A 94 9.68 7.75 1.46
CA ILE A 94 9.14 8.72 2.42
C ILE A 94 9.48 8.22 3.83
N SER A 95 9.69 9.13 4.77
CA SER A 95 9.89 8.80 6.19
C SER A 95 8.75 9.38 7.01
N ILE A 96 8.09 8.55 7.81
CA ILE A 96 7.02 8.93 8.74
C ILE A 96 7.35 8.33 10.08
N ASP A 97 7.46 9.15 11.13
CA ASP A 97 7.77 8.70 12.50
C ASP A 97 9.01 7.80 12.61
N GLY A 98 10.00 8.03 11.75
CA GLY A 98 11.23 7.22 11.68
C GLY A 98 11.08 5.88 10.96
N ILE A 99 9.91 5.58 10.38
CA ILE A 99 9.66 4.45 9.48
C ILE A 99 9.86 4.91 8.04
N GLY A 100 10.73 4.22 7.30
CA GLY A 100 10.93 4.42 5.87
C GLY A 100 9.93 3.61 5.06
N ILE A 101 9.20 4.24 4.16
CA ILE A 101 8.30 3.59 3.21
C ILE A 101 8.89 3.80 1.82
N ARG A 102 9.43 2.73 1.24
CA ARG A 102 10.09 2.76 -0.07
C ARG A 102 9.24 2.08 -1.11
N MET A 103 9.03 2.74 -2.23
CA MET A 103 8.35 2.17 -3.39
C MET A 103 9.36 1.45 -4.28
N VAL A 104 9.08 0.21 -4.67
CA VAL A 104 9.91 -0.60 -5.57
C VAL A 104 9.08 -1.07 -6.77
N ASP A 105 9.77 -1.44 -7.84
CA ASP A 105 9.13 -1.85 -9.09
C ASP A 105 8.26 -3.11 -8.90
N ALA A 106 7.22 -3.24 -9.72
CA ALA A 106 6.40 -4.43 -9.83
C ALA A 106 5.99 -4.63 -11.30
N LYS A 107 5.93 -5.90 -11.75
CA LYS A 107 5.51 -6.25 -13.11
C LYS A 107 4.04 -6.64 -13.11
N HIS A 108 3.17 -5.63 -13.11
CA HIS A 108 1.71 -5.77 -13.10
C HIS A 108 1.01 -4.53 -13.67
N SER A 109 -0.30 -4.62 -13.93
CA SER A 109 -1.16 -3.47 -14.31
C SER A 109 -1.62 -2.70 -13.07
N SER A 110 -2.12 -1.48 -13.26
CA SER A 110 -2.54 -0.61 -12.16
C SER A 110 -3.70 0.29 -12.55
N ASP A 111 -4.56 -0.16 -13.46
CA ASP A 111 -5.75 0.61 -13.79
C ASP A 111 -6.74 0.57 -12.62
N ILE A 112 -7.50 1.65 -12.45
CA ILE A 112 -8.62 1.74 -11.53
C ILE A 112 -9.83 1.17 -12.26
N ASP A 113 -10.30 0.01 -11.80
CA ASP A 113 -11.25 -0.86 -12.50
C ASP A 113 -12.65 -0.90 -11.89
N PHE A 114 -12.86 -0.19 -10.78
CA PHE A 114 -14.14 -0.08 -10.09
C PHE A 114 -14.91 1.23 -10.39
N THR A 115 -14.34 2.11 -11.23
CA THR A 115 -15.01 3.31 -11.73
C THR A 115 -15.83 3.02 -12.98
N GLU A 116 -16.77 3.91 -13.37
CA GLU A 116 -17.60 3.72 -14.57
C GLU A 116 -16.77 3.52 -15.85
N GLU A 117 -15.67 4.26 -15.97
CA GLU A 117 -14.65 4.07 -17.00
C GLU A 117 -13.35 3.60 -16.35
N VAL A 118 -12.69 2.60 -16.95
CA VAL A 118 -11.37 2.15 -16.53
C VAL A 118 -10.40 3.32 -16.68
N THR A 119 -9.81 3.75 -15.57
CA THR A 119 -8.93 4.93 -15.53
C THR A 119 -7.51 4.48 -15.20
N SER A 120 -6.51 5.07 -15.83
CA SER A 120 -5.12 4.73 -15.48
C SER A 120 -4.81 5.12 -14.05
N GLY A 121 -4.36 4.16 -13.24
CA GLY A 121 -3.82 4.39 -11.90
C GLY A 121 -2.29 4.31 -11.88
N GLY A 122 -1.63 4.67 -12.99
CA GLY A 122 -0.16 4.70 -13.09
C GLY A 122 0.47 3.32 -13.26
N SER A 123 1.56 3.06 -12.54
CA SER A 123 2.27 1.77 -12.57
C SER A 123 2.15 1.06 -11.22
N ALA A 124 2.02 -0.26 -11.26
CA ALA A 124 2.03 -1.09 -10.07
C ALA A 124 3.38 -1.01 -9.36
N CYS A 125 3.37 -1.19 -8.05
CA CYS A 125 4.58 -1.18 -7.24
C CYS A 125 4.52 -2.20 -6.11
N GLY A 126 5.67 -2.42 -5.46
CA GLY A 126 5.73 -2.98 -4.11
C GLY A 126 6.20 -1.93 -3.12
N PHE A 127 6.12 -2.26 -1.83
CA PHE A 127 6.66 -1.45 -0.74
C PHE A 127 7.71 -2.21 0.07
N ILE A 128 8.79 -1.53 0.43
CA ILE A 128 9.67 -1.95 1.52
C ILE A 128 9.41 -1.02 2.69
N ILE A 129 8.94 -1.59 3.80
CA ILE A 129 8.69 -0.90 5.06
C ILE A 129 9.93 -1.12 5.95
N GLU A 130 10.68 -0.06 6.19
CA GLU A 130 11.91 -0.05 6.97
C GLU A 130 11.64 0.51 8.37
N THR A 131 11.62 -0.34 9.38
CA THR A 131 11.41 0.03 10.78
C THR A 131 12.69 -0.17 11.62
N PRO A 132 12.77 0.35 12.86
CA PRO A 132 13.90 0.09 13.74
C PRO A 132 14.15 -1.40 14.03
N GLU A 133 13.11 -2.24 13.99
CA GLU A 133 13.20 -3.66 14.29
C GLU A 133 13.51 -4.54 13.07
N GLY A 134 13.32 -4.03 11.86
CA GLY A 134 13.57 -4.79 10.63
C GLY A 134 12.95 -4.17 9.40
N ARG A 135 12.95 -4.95 8.33
CA ARG A 135 12.38 -4.58 7.04
C ARG A 135 11.32 -5.59 6.64
N VAL A 136 10.33 -5.14 5.89
CA VAL A 136 9.28 -5.99 5.31
C VAL A 136 9.09 -5.59 3.86
N TYR A 137 9.17 -6.56 2.96
CA TYR A 137 8.83 -6.36 1.55
C TYR A 137 7.42 -6.87 1.27
N HIS A 138 6.52 -5.93 0.96
CA HIS A 138 5.21 -6.20 0.38
C HIS A 138 5.32 -6.08 -1.13
N ALA A 139 5.22 -7.20 -1.85
CA ALA A 139 5.48 -7.22 -3.29
C ALA A 139 4.40 -6.53 -4.13
N GLY A 140 3.20 -6.36 -3.57
CA GLY A 140 1.99 -6.13 -4.37
C GLY A 140 1.72 -7.32 -5.29
N ASP A 141 0.84 -7.13 -6.25
CA ASP A 141 0.72 -8.07 -7.36
C ASP A 141 1.86 -7.83 -8.34
N THR A 142 2.60 -8.89 -8.64
CA THR A 142 3.78 -8.81 -9.51
C THR A 142 4.18 -10.19 -10.03
N GLY A 143 4.54 -10.25 -11.31
CA GLY A 143 5.24 -11.41 -11.87
C GLY A 143 6.71 -11.45 -11.44
N LEU A 144 7.40 -12.57 -11.70
CA LEU A 144 8.84 -12.67 -11.44
C LEU A 144 9.65 -11.77 -12.40
N PHE A 145 10.63 -11.04 -11.86
CA PHE A 145 11.59 -10.24 -12.62
C PHE A 145 12.94 -10.14 -11.89
N SER A 146 14.00 -9.76 -12.62
CA SER A 146 15.39 -9.80 -12.12
C SER A 146 15.61 -9.02 -10.84
N ASP A 147 14.97 -7.86 -10.71
CA ASP A 147 15.24 -6.92 -9.63
C ASP A 147 14.73 -7.42 -8.28
N MET A 148 13.84 -8.43 -8.25
CA MET A 148 13.53 -9.16 -7.02
C MET A 148 14.79 -9.76 -6.38
N ARG A 149 15.72 -10.28 -7.20
CA ARG A 149 17.03 -10.75 -6.73
C ARG A 149 18.00 -9.58 -6.60
N ASP A 150 18.24 -8.88 -7.71
CA ASP A 150 19.39 -7.98 -7.87
C ASP A 150 19.23 -6.65 -7.11
N VAL A 151 17.99 -6.20 -6.87
CA VAL A 151 17.71 -4.92 -6.19
C VAL A 151 17.08 -5.17 -4.83
N ILE A 152 15.92 -5.82 -4.80
CA ILE A 152 15.18 -6.09 -3.57
C ILE A 152 16.01 -7.01 -2.66
N GLY A 153 16.42 -8.18 -3.16
CA GLY A 153 17.20 -9.14 -2.38
C GLY A 153 18.62 -8.70 -2.04
N GLU A 154 19.40 -8.19 -3.01
CA GLU A 154 20.83 -7.92 -2.82
C GLU A 154 21.14 -6.54 -2.23
N ILE A 155 20.40 -5.50 -2.64
CA ILE A 155 20.64 -4.11 -2.19
C ILE A 155 19.81 -3.81 -0.94
N TYR A 156 18.49 -3.99 -1.01
CA TYR A 156 17.61 -3.61 0.09
C TYR A 156 17.58 -4.64 1.21
N ARG A 157 17.78 -5.92 0.89
CA ARG A 157 17.83 -7.02 1.89
C ARG A 157 16.70 -6.92 2.92
N PRO A 158 15.43 -6.79 2.47
CA PRO A 158 14.30 -6.69 3.37
C PRO A 158 14.08 -7.99 4.14
#